data_AF-A0A2J6HFL0-F1
#
_entry.id   AF-A0A2J6HFL0-F1
#
_cell.length_a   1.000
_cell.length_b   1.000
_cell.length_c   1.000
_cell.angle_alpha   90.00
_cell.angle_beta   90.00
_cell.angle_gamma   90.00
#
_symmetry.space_group_name_H-M   'P 1'
#
loop_
_entity.id
_entity.type
_entity.pdbx_description
1 polymer ?
#
loop_
_entity_poly.entity_id
_entity_poly.type
_entity_poly.pdbx_seq_one_letter_code
_entity_poly.pdbx_strand_id
1 'polypeptide(L)'
;MANAFNALYAYDYCVALGASASVSADRQVRIGNSAAMPATSIGGPEWWSNTSDGRFKKNVEENVPGIDFITKLRPVTYNFDQEALNDFFGVPDSMRNREVSAQDYEIIRSGFIAQEVEQAATECGYDFNGVDKPGNENDVYNLRYAGFVVPLVKATQEQQEIIESQGAKIEEQEEEIEAQDERIDALEKQIEEMQIILQELQSAE
;
A
#
# COMPACT_ATOMS: atom_id res chain seq x y z
N MET A 1 -34.81 20.38 0.89
CA MET A 1 -34.77 19.75 -0.44
C MET A 1 -33.41 20.05 -1.03
N ALA A 2 -32.57 19.04 -1.23
CA ALA A 2 -31.24 19.20 -1.81
C ALA A 2 -31.40 19.41 -3.32
N ASN A 3 -31.01 20.60 -3.80
CA ASN A 3 -30.90 20.85 -5.24
C ASN A 3 -29.59 20.21 -5.72
N ALA A 4 -29.68 19.02 -6.32
CA ALA A 4 -28.62 18.52 -7.18
C ALA A 4 -28.58 19.41 -8.42
N PHE A 5 -27.63 20.34 -8.48
CA PHE A 5 -27.51 21.27 -9.60
C PHE A 5 -26.34 20.84 -10.48
N ASN A 6 -26.63 20.19 -11.61
CA ASN A 6 -25.90 20.42 -12.85
C ASN A 6 -26.76 19.96 -14.05
N ALA A 7 -27.29 20.92 -14.81
CA ALA A 7 -28.30 20.72 -15.84
C ALA A 7 -27.72 20.73 -17.27
N LEU A 8 -26.64 19.99 -17.54
CA LEU A 8 -26.14 19.81 -18.91
C LEU A 8 -25.86 18.36 -19.35
N TYR A 9 -25.75 17.41 -18.43
CA TYR A 9 -25.58 15.98 -18.74
C TYR A 9 -26.39 15.14 -17.74
N ALA A 10 -27.24 14.24 -18.24
CA ALA A 10 -27.95 13.27 -17.42
C ALA A 10 -27.06 12.02 -17.28
N TYR A 11 -26.66 11.69 -16.05
CA TYR A 11 -25.93 10.45 -15.75
C TYR A 11 -26.89 9.36 -15.27
N ASP A 12 -26.69 8.14 -15.74
CA ASP A 12 -27.55 6.99 -15.45
C ASP A 12 -27.10 6.24 -14.17
N TYR A 13 -28.08 5.80 -13.37
CA TYR A 13 -27.88 4.98 -12.17
C TYR A 13 -27.00 5.63 -11.07
N CYS A 14 -27.18 6.92 -10.83
CA CYS A 14 -26.39 7.66 -9.84
C CYS A 14 -27.14 7.96 -8.54
N VAL A 15 -26.40 8.08 -7.44
CA VAL A 15 -26.89 8.56 -6.14
C VAL A 15 -25.91 9.59 -5.59
N ALA A 16 -26.38 10.77 -5.20
CA ALA A 16 -25.60 11.77 -4.50
C ALA A 16 -26.30 12.13 -3.18
N LEU A 17 -25.66 11.85 -2.06
CA LEU A 17 -26.20 12.08 -0.71
C LEU A 17 -25.31 13.05 0.07
N GLY A 18 -25.79 14.27 0.23
CA GLY A 18 -25.20 15.32 1.06
C GLY A 18 -25.37 16.72 0.46
N ALA A 19 -24.88 17.75 1.14
CA ALA A 19 -25.04 19.13 0.69
C ALA A 19 -24.19 19.38 -0.57
N SER A 20 -24.86 19.76 -1.66
CA SER A 20 -24.25 20.02 -2.98
C SER A 20 -23.44 18.83 -3.55
N ALA A 21 -23.68 17.61 -3.06
CA ALA A 21 -23.04 16.42 -3.60
C ALA A 21 -23.38 16.26 -5.09
N SER A 22 -22.38 15.94 -5.90
CA SER A 22 -22.50 15.78 -7.35
C SER A 22 -21.81 14.52 -7.83
N VAL A 23 -22.16 14.08 -9.04
CA VAL A 23 -21.55 12.95 -9.74
C VAL A 23 -20.96 13.42 -11.08
N SER A 24 -19.91 12.76 -11.53
CA SER A 24 -19.12 13.07 -12.73
C SER A 24 -19.22 12.01 -13.83
N ALA A 25 -19.85 10.87 -13.54
CA ALA A 25 -20.02 9.75 -14.47
C ALA A 25 -21.25 8.89 -14.09
N ASP A 26 -21.65 8.00 -15.01
CA ASP A 26 -22.69 7.00 -14.76
C ASP A 26 -22.30 6.04 -13.64
N ARG A 27 -23.31 5.46 -12.96
CA ARG A 27 -23.17 4.43 -11.92
C ARG A 27 -22.33 4.86 -10.72
N GLN A 28 -22.27 6.16 -10.44
CA GLN A 28 -21.59 6.69 -9.27
C GLN A 28 -22.54 6.84 -8.08
N VAL A 29 -22.10 6.37 -6.91
CA VAL A 29 -22.71 6.68 -5.62
C VAL A 29 -21.73 7.54 -4.83
N ARG A 30 -22.11 8.78 -4.53
CA ARG A 30 -21.31 9.73 -3.72
C ARG A 30 -22.04 10.02 -2.42
N ILE A 31 -21.37 9.78 -1.30
CA ILE A 31 -21.86 10.06 0.05
C ILE A 31 -20.89 11.06 0.67
N GLY A 32 -21.43 12.19 1.14
CA GLY A 32 -20.65 13.33 1.62
C GLY A 32 -21.10 14.62 0.96
N ASN A 33 -20.36 15.70 1.20
CA ASN A 33 -20.69 17.02 0.67
C ASN A 33 -19.80 17.37 -0.53
N SER A 34 -20.13 18.47 -1.22
CA SER A 34 -19.30 19.01 -2.31
C SER A 34 -17.89 19.38 -1.87
N ALA A 35 -16.97 19.47 -2.85
CA ALA A 35 -15.62 20.02 -2.69
C ALA A 35 -15.62 21.39 -1.97
N ALA A 36 -16.60 22.25 -2.23
CA ALA A 36 -16.67 23.59 -1.62
C ALA A 36 -17.10 23.60 -0.14
N MET A 37 -17.66 22.49 0.35
CA MET A 37 -18.18 22.34 1.71
C MET A 37 -17.89 20.92 2.24
N PRO A 38 -16.62 20.49 2.31
CA PRO A 38 -16.26 19.10 2.53
C PRO A 38 -16.80 18.59 3.87
N ALA A 39 -17.23 17.33 3.91
CA ALA A 39 -17.62 16.70 5.16
C ALA A 39 -16.37 16.46 6.01
N THR A 40 -16.42 16.83 7.30
CA THR A 40 -15.31 16.57 8.23
C THR A 40 -15.30 15.14 8.77
N SER A 41 -16.41 14.41 8.61
CA SER A 41 -16.55 13.00 8.96
C SER A 41 -17.62 12.35 8.10
N ILE A 42 -17.35 11.13 7.64
CA ILE A 42 -18.29 10.28 6.92
C ILE A 42 -18.20 8.91 7.57
N GLY A 43 -19.30 8.42 8.14
CA GLY A 43 -19.29 7.10 8.77
C GLY A 43 -20.50 6.81 9.64
N GLY A 44 -20.37 5.70 10.37
CA GLY A 44 -21.31 5.19 11.35
C GLY A 44 -20.59 4.15 12.22
N PRO A 45 -21.27 3.53 13.19
CA PRO A 45 -20.64 2.55 14.09
C PRO A 45 -20.25 1.23 13.41
N GLU A 46 -20.73 0.97 12.19
CA GLU A 46 -20.49 -0.26 11.44
C GLU A 46 -19.61 -0.04 10.21
N TRP A 47 -18.92 -1.10 9.78
CA TRP A 47 -18.05 -1.10 8.61
C TRP A 47 -18.82 -1.17 7.28
N TRP A 48 -18.16 -0.75 6.19
CA TRP A 48 -18.69 -0.95 4.83
C TRP A 48 -18.61 -2.43 4.43
N SER A 49 -19.76 -3.07 4.24
CA SER A 49 -19.83 -4.47 3.82
C SER A 49 -19.81 -4.62 2.31
N ASN A 50 -18.88 -5.43 1.78
CA ASN A 50 -18.86 -5.86 0.39
C ASN A 50 -19.35 -7.31 0.29
N THR A 51 -20.21 -7.61 -0.69
CA THR A 51 -20.58 -8.99 -1.00
C THR A 51 -19.32 -9.78 -1.41
N SER A 52 -18.95 -10.78 -0.62
CA SER A 52 -17.70 -11.54 -0.80
C SER A 52 -17.90 -13.07 -0.76
N ASP A 53 -19.15 -13.53 -0.88
CA ASP A 53 -19.52 -14.95 -0.83
C ASP A 53 -18.89 -15.74 -2.00
N GLY A 54 -18.22 -16.85 -1.66
CA GLY A 54 -17.50 -17.69 -2.62
C GLY A 54 -18.38 -18.28 -3.73
N ARG A 55 -19.69 -18.41 -3.52
CA ARG A 55 -20.62 -18.90 -4.55
C ARG A 55 -20.67 -18.00 -5.79
N PHE A 56 -20.38 -16.71 -5.59
CA PHE A 56 -20.37 -15.69 -6.64
C PHE A 56 -18.97 -15.35 -7.16
N LYS A 57 -17.93 -16.07 -6.70
CA LYS A 57 -16.56 -15.95 -7.22
C LYS A 57 -16.27 -17.09 -8.19
N LYS A 58 -15.69 -16.78 -9.34
CA LYS A 58 -15.28 -17.72 -10.40
C LYS A 58 -13.84 -17.40 -10.79
N ASN A 59 -13.12 -18.40 -11.31
CA ASN A 59 -11.71 -18.28 -11.72
C ASN A 59 -10.83 -17.72 -10.58
N VAL A 60 -10.95 -18.33 -9.40
CA VAL A 60 -10.16 -17.93 -8.22
C VAL A 60 -8.73 -18.45 -8.39
N GLU A 61 -7.78 -17.53 -8.42
CA GLU A 61 -6.34 -17.81 -8.56
C GLU A 61 -5.55 -17.10 -7.45
N GLU A 62 -4.39 -17.65 -7.09
CA GLU A 62 -3.51 -17.11 -6.03
C GLU A 62 -2.39 -16.25 -6.62
N ASN A 63 -2.73 -15.29 -7.48
CA ASN A 63 -1.80 -14.47 -8.26
C ASN A 63 -1.78 -12.99 -7.82
N VAL A 64 -2.18 -12.70 -6.58
CA VAL A 64 -2.04 -11.35 -6.02
C VAL A 64 -0.56 -11.03 -5.83
N PRO A 65 -0.03 -9.90 -6.32
CA PRO A 65 1.34 -9.50 -6.02
C PRO A 65 1.47 -9.00 -4.59
N GLY A 66 2.43 -9.52 -3.83
CA GLY A 66 2.78 -9.07 -2.49
C GLY A 66 3.89 -8.01 -2.49
N ILE A 67 5.08 -8.41 -2.05
CA ILE A 67 6.27 -7.57 -1.87
C ILE A 67 6.59 -6.79 -3.15
N ASP A 68 6.52 -7.43 -4.32
CA ASP A 68 6.83 -6.82 -5.61
C ASP A 68 5.99 -5.57 -5.91
N PHE A 69 4.72 -5.55 -5.49
CA PHE A 69 3.85 -4.38 -5.63
C PHE A 69 4.03 -3.39 -4.48
N ILE A 70 3.99 -3.88 -3.23
CA ILE A 70 4.02 -3.01 -2.04
C ILE A 70 5.31 -2.19 -1.96
N THR A 71 6.46 -2.76 -2.33
CA THR A 71 7.76 -2.07 -2.27
C THR A 71 7.92 -0.96 -3.31
N LYS A 72 7.10 -0.96 -4.36
CA LYS A 72 7.06 0.12 -5.37
C LYS A 72 6.17 1.29 -4.96
N LEU A 73 5.29 1.10 -3.98
CA LEU A 73 4.43 2.16 -3.49
C LEU A 73 5.28 3.21 -2.75
N ARG A 74 5.02 4.49 -3.02
CA ARG A 74 5.68 5.61 -2.36
C ARG A 74 4.72 6.29 -1.39
N PRO A 75 4.80 6.00 -0.08
CA PRO A 75 4.05 6.75 0.92
C PRO A 75 4.50 8.22 0.91
N VAL A 76 3.55 9.14 0.97
CA VAL A 76 3.80 10.58 0.99
C VAL A 76 3.01 11.25 2.09
N THR A 77 3.50 12.42 2.53
CA THR A 77 2.69 13.40 3.23
C THR A 77 2.38 14.56 2.30
N TYR A 78 1.19 15.15 2.43
CA TYR A 78 0.74 16.23 1.57
C TYR A 78 -0.30 17.10 2.26
N ASN A 79 -0.43 18.33 1.77
CA ASN A 79 -1.54 19.23 2.06
C ASN A 79 -2.55 19.10 0.93
N PHE A 80 -3.85 19.11 1.25
CA PHE A 80 -4.88 18.97 0.24
C PHE A 80 -5.29 20.34 -0.31
N ASP A 81 -5.00 20.59 -1.59
CA ASP A 81 -5.36 21.83 -2.25
C ASP A 81 -6.84 21.80 -2.68
N GLN A 82 -7.69 22.23 -1.75
CA GLN A 82 -9.13 22.29 -1.96
C GLN A 82 -9.51 23.34 -3.03
N GLU A 83 -8.71 24.39 -3.21
CA GLU A 83 -8.98 25.41 -4.24
C GLU A 83 -8.65 24.89 -5.64
N ALA A 84 -7.55 24.18 -5.82
CA ALA A 84 -7.24 23.50 -7.08
C ALA A 84 -8.33 22.49 -7.46
N LEU A 85 -8.89 21.76 -6.48
CA LEU A 85 -10.01 20.85 -6.73
C LEU A 85 -11.30 21.61 -7.12
N ASN A 86 -11.58 22.73 -6.46
CA ASN A 86 -12.72 23.58 -6.78
C ASN A 86 -12.60 24.18 -8.20
N ASP A 87 -11.40 24.58 -8.60
CA ASP A 87 -11.10 25.06 -9.96
C ASP A 87 -11.32 23.97 -11.00
N PHE A 88 -10.85 22.75 -10.74
CA PHE A 88 -11.04 21.61 -11.63
C PHE A 88 -12.52 21.32 -11.89
N PHE A 89 -13.36 21.35 -10.84
CA PHE A 89 -14.81 21.13 -10.97
C PHE A 89 -15.60 22.38 -11.38
N GLY A 90 -14.94 23.50 -11.66
CA GLY A 90 -15.60 24.74 -12.07
C GLY A 90 -16.56 25.30 -11.01
N VAL A 91 -16.25 25.10 -9.72
CA VAL A 91 -17.08 25.61 -8.61
C VAL A 91 -17.07 27.14 -8.64
N PRO A 92 -18.23 27.82 -8.77
CA PRO A 92 -18.31 29.28 -8.73
C PRO A 92 -17.82 29.86 -7.39
N ASP A 93 -17.15 31.01 -7.43
CA ASP A 93 -16.65 31.71 -6.23
C ASP A 93 -17.73 31.92 -5.16
N SER A 94 -18.99 32.15 -5.56
CA SER A 94 -20.11 32.33 -4.63
C SER A 94 -20.44 31.10 -3.78
N MET A 95 -19.97 29.91 -4.17
CA MET A 95 -20.13 28.66 -3.43
C MET A 95 -18.88 28.26 -2.64
N ARG A 96 -17.76 28.96 -2.82
CA ARG A 96 -16.49 28.63 -2.18
C ARG A 96 -16.37 29.28 -0.81
N ASN A 97 -15.76 28.56 0.13
CA ASN A 97 -15.34 29.12 1.41
C ASN A 97 -13.81 29.06 1.52
N ARG A 98 -13.14 30.13 1.07
CA ARG A 98 -11.67 30.19 1.03
C ARG A 98 -11.01 30.15 2.41
N GLU A 99 -11.71 30.59 3.46
CA GLU A 99 -11.21 30.49 4.83
C GLU A 99 -11.13 29.02 5.27
N VAL A 100 -12.18 28.24 4.99
CA VAL A 100 -12.19 26.79 5.25
C VAL A 100 -11.17 26.06 4.38
N SER A 101 -11.06 26.41 3.09
CA SER A 101 -10.02 25.83 2.21
C SER A 101 -8.61 26.10 2.73
N ALA A 102 -8.34 27.32 3.23
CA ALA A 102 -7.04 27.65 3.81
C ALA A 102 -6.77 26.86 5.10
N GLN A 103 -7.78 26.69 5.96
CA GLN A 103 -7.65 25.87 7.17
C GLN A 103 -7.40 24.39 6.85
N ASP A 104 -8.08 23.84 5.84
CA ASP A 104 -7.90 22.45 5.41
C ASP A 104 -6.51 22.23 4.78
N TYR A 105 -5.99 23.23 4.06
CA TYR A 105 -4.65 23.18 3.49
C TYR A 105 -3.56 23.08 4.56
N GLU A 106 -3.74 23.64 5.76
CA GLU A 106 -2.78 23.48 6.87
C GLU A 106 -2.73 22.05 7.44
N ILE A 107 -3.71 21.19 7.11
CA ILE A 107 -3.74 19.80 7.58
C ILE A 107 -2.80 18.94 6.74
N ILE A 108 -1.74 18.44 7.37
CA ILE A 108 -0.86 17.45 6.78
C ILE A 108 -1.55 16.08 6.82
N ARG A 109 -1.72 15.47 5.64
CA ARG A 109 -2.29 14.14 5.46
C ARG A 109 -1.21 13.18 5.01
N SER A 110 -1.40 11.88 5.26
CA SER A 110 -0.53 10.82 4.76
C SER A 110 -1.31 9.95 3.77
N GLY A 111 -0.66 9.52 2.69
CA GLY A 111 -1.32 8.67 1.69
C GLY A 111 -0.41 8.34 0.51
N PHE A 112 -1.05 8.10 -0.64
CA PHE A 112 -0.40 7.80 -1.91
C PHE A 112 -0.93 8.69 -3.03
N ILE A 113 -0.12 8.93 -4.05
CA ILE A 113 -0.55 9.56 -5.29
C ILE A 113 -1.13 8.48 -6.20
N ALA A 114 -2.40 8.62 -6.57
CA ALA A 114 -3.14 7.57 -7.27
C ALA A 114 -2.51 7.15 -8.62
N GLN A 115 -1.96 8.11 -9.36
CA GLN A 115 -1.26 7.88 -10.62
C GLN A 115 0.03 7.08 -10.43
N GLU A 116 0.75 7.33 -9.33
CA GLU A 116 1.95 6.55 -9.00
C GLU A 116 1.59 5.11 -8.60
N VAL A 117 0.46 4.93 -7.92
CA VAL A 117 -0.09 3.59 -7.62
C VAL A 117 -0.48 2.85 -8.92
N GLU A 118 -1.14 3.54 -9.86
CA GLU A 118 -1.47 2.97 -11.17
C GLU A 118 -0.21 2.52 -11.93
N GLN A 119 0.81 3.37 -11.94
CA GLN A 119 2.09 3.05 -12.56
C GLN A 119 2.74 1.83 -11.90
N ALA A 120 2.84 1.81 -10.56
CA ALA A 120 3.40 0.69 -9.83
C ALA A 120 2.66 -0.63 -10.10
N ALA A 121 1.32 -0.59 -10.15
CA ALA A 121 0.50 -1.75 -10.49
C ALA A 121 0.79 -2.24 -11.92
N THR A 122 0.89 -1.30 -12.88
CA THR A 122 1.20 -1.59 -14.29
C THR A 122 2.57 -2.24 -14.44
N GLU A 123 3.59 -1.74 -13.73
CA GLU A 123 4.94 -2.32 -13.74
C GLU A 123 4.99 -3.75 -13.21
N CYS A 124 4.07 -4.12 -12.31
CA CYS A 124 3.94 -5.47 -11.78
C CYS A 124 3.02 -6.37 -12.65
N GLY A 125 2.49 -5.88 -13.77
CA GLY A 125 1.48 -6.60 -14.55
C GLY A 125 0.18 -6.82 -13.77
N TYR A 126 -0.11 -5.98 -12.79
CA TYR A 126 -1.23 -6.12 -11.87
C TYR A 126 -2.37 -5.16 -12.24
N ASP A 127 -3.54 -5.71 -12.56
CA ASP A 127 -4.76 -4.91 -12.72
C ASP A 127 -5.37 -4.58 -11.35
N PHE A 128 -4.75 -3.63 -10.65
CA PHE A 128 -5.14 -3.30 -9.29
C PHE A 128 -6.45 -2.49 -9.25
N ASN A 129 -7.53 -3.15 -8.87
CA ASN A 129 -8.86 -2.55 -8.74
C ASN A 129 -9.01 -1.52 -7.59
N GLY A 130 -7.94 -1.28 -6.83
CA GLY A 130 -7.87 -0.25 -5.80
C GLY A 130 -7.67 1.16 -6.37
N VAL A 131 -7.23 1.29 -7.63
CA VAL A 131 -7.20 2.57 -8.34
C VAL A 131 -8.53 2.77 -9.08
N ASP A 132 -9.24 3.81 -8.71
CA ASP A 132 -10.47 4.26 -9.37
C ASP A 132 -10.08 5.35 -10.38
N LYS A 133 -9.91 4.94 -11.64
CA LYS A 133 -9.44 5.80 -12.73
C LYS A 133 -10.57 6.73 -13.20
N PRO A 134 -10.25 7.96 -13.65
CA PRO A 134 -11.25 8.87 -14.16
C PRO A 134 -11.94 8.30 -15.41
N GLY A 135 -13.27 8.34 -15.44
CA GLY A 135 -14.05 7.86 -16.59
C GLY A 135 -14.08 8.84 -17.78
N ASN A 136 -13.75 10.10 -17.55
CA ASN A 136 -13.70 11.18 -18.54
C ASN A 136 -12.84 12.36 -18.04
N GLU A 137 -12.70 13.41 -18.85
CA GLU A 137 -11.88 14.59 -18.54
C GLU A 137 -12.34 15.41 -17.32
N ASN A 138 -13.60 15.24 -16.88
CA ASN A 138 -14.18 15.92 -15.72
C ASN A 138 -14.18 15.03 -14.47
N ASP A 139 -13.54 13.87 -14.53
CA ASP A 139 -13.43 12.94 -13.41
C ASP A 139 -11.99 12.92 -12.86
N VAL A 140 -11.83 12.48 -11.62
CA VAL A 140 -10.52 12.47 -10.93
C VAL A 140 -10.12 11.06 -10.53
N TYR A 141 -8.82 10.86 -10.37
CA TYR A 141 -8.32 9.64 -9.75
C TYR A 141 -8.74 9.54 -8.28
N ASN A 142 -9.17 8.36 -7.86
CA ASN A 142 -9.41 8.05 -6.45
C ASN A 142 -8.69 6.75 -6.05
N LEU A 143 -8.45 6.57 -4.75
CA LEU A 143 -7.91 5.34 -4.19
C LEU A 143 -8.91 4.67 -3.24
N ARG A 144 -9.07 3.36 -3.40
CA ARG A 144 -9.86 2.50 -2.53
C ARG A 144 -8.89 1.82 -1.56
N TYR A 145 -8.59 2.50 -0.44
CA TYR A 145 -7.58 2.06 0.52
C TYR A 145 -7.79 0.61 1.05
N ALA A 146 -9.03 0.15 1.18
CA ALA A 146 -9.32 -1.23 1.57
C ALA A 146 -8.77 -2.28 0.59
N GLY A 147 -8.60 -1.93 -0.69
CA GLY A 147 -8.04 -2.82 -1.71
C GLY A 147 -6.56 -3.17 -1.47
N PHE A 148 -5.81 -2.32 -0.75
CA PHE A 148 -4.40 -2.55 -0.47
C PHE A 148 -4.17 -3.63 0.60
N VAL A 149 -5.20 -3.98 1.39
CA VAL A 149 -5.09 -4.99 2.44
C VAL A 149 -4.70 -6.35 1.87
N VAL A 150 -5.25 -6.74 0.71
CA VAL A 150 -4.98 -8.07 0.14
C VAL A 150 -3.53 -8.21 -0.34
N PRO A 151 -2.96 -7.26 -1.12
CA PRO A 151 -1.52 -7.25 -1.39
C PRO A 151 -0.63 -7.17 -0.15
N LEU A 152 -1.03 -6.41 0.88
CA LEU A 152 -0.27 -6.35 2.14
C LEU A 152 -0.25 -7.71 2.87
N VAL A 153 -1.37 -8.43 2.89
CA VAL A 153 -1.43 -9.80 3.45
C VAL A 153 -0.49 -10.71 2.68
N LYS A 154 -0.52 -10.67 1.34
CA LYS A 154 0.38 -11.49 0.52
C LYS A 154 1.85 -11.12 0.74
N ALA A 155 2.16 -9.83 0.82
CA ALA A 155 3.52 -9.36 1.12
C ALA A 155 4.02 -9.82 2.49
N THR A 156 3.12 -9.90 3.49
CA THR A 156 3.43 -10.41 4.83
C THR A 156 3.72 -11.91 4.82
N GLN A 157 2.92 -12.67 4.06
CA GLN A 157 3.15 -14.11 3.89
C GLN A 157 4.50 -14.39 3.21
N GLU A 158 4.81 -13.68 2.12
CA GLU A 158 6.10 -13.78 1.44
C GLU A 158 7.26 -13.37 2.35
N GLN A 159 7.10 -12.33 3.18
CA GLN A 159 8.09 -11.95 4.18
C GLN A 159 8.32 -13.06 5.22
N GLN A 160 7.26 -13.73 5.66
CA GLN A 160 7.37 -14.82 6.63
C GLN A 160 8.16 -16.00 6.04
N GLU A 161 7.92 -16.36 4.79
CA GLU A 161 8.68 -17.40 4.08
C GLU A 161 10.18 -17.03 3.97
N ILE A 162 10.50 -15.76 3.67
CA ILE A 162 11.88 -15.27 3.64
C ILE A 162 12.54 -15.37 5.01
N ILE A 163 11.84 -14.98 6.08
CA ILE A 163 12.36 -15.03 7.45
C ILE A 163 12.66 -16.46 7.87
N GLU A 164 11.76 -17.40 7.59
CA GLU A 164 11.96 -18.82 7.90
C GLU A 164 13.14 -19.42 7.13
N SER A 165 13.25 -19.10 5.84
CA SER A 165 14.39 -19.53 5.02
C SER A 165 15.72 -18.94 5.51
N GLN A 166 15.73 -17.68 5.96
CA GLN A 166 16.92 -17.06 6.54
C GLN A 166 17.29 -17.70 7.89
N GLY A 167 16.30 -18.00 8.73
CA GLY A 167 16.49 -18.69 10.01
C GLY A 167 17.16 -20.06 9.84
N ALA A 168 16.65 -20.89 8.93
CA ALA A 168 17.24 -22.20 8.65
C ALA A 168 18.68 -22.10 8.14
N LYS A 169 19.00 -21.08 7.33
CA LYS A 169 20.36 -20.85 6.86
C LYS A 169 21.30 -20.40 7.99
N ILE A 170 20.80 -19.60 8.93
CA ILE A 170 21.59 -19.19 10.10
C ILE A 170 21.92 -20.42 10.95
N GLU A 171 20.95 -21.29 11.21
CA GLU A 171 21.18 -22.55 11.95
C GLU A 171 22.23 -23.44 11.27
N GLU A 172 22.12 -23.63 9.94
CA GLU A 172 23.12 -24.39 9.17
C GLU A 172 24.53 -23.77 9.26
N GLN A 173 24.63 -22.44 9.21
CA GLN A 173 25.89 -21.73 9.32
C GLN A 173 26.48 -21.82 10.74
N GLU A 174 25.65 -21.81 11.78
CA GLU A 174 26.08 -22.00 13.16
C GLU A 174 26.65 -23.41 13.38
N GLU A 175 26.01 -24.45 12.84
CA GLU A 175 26.53 -25.83 12.88
C GLU A 175 27.86 -25.97 12.13
N GLU A 176 28.00 -25.32 10.96
CA GLU A 176 29.26 -25.35 10.21
C GLU A 176 30.40 -24.66 10.97
N ILE A 177 30.11 -23.54 11.64
CA ILE A 177 31.09 -22.82 12.47
C ILE A 177 31.54 -23.70 13.64
N GLU A 178 30.61 -24.36 14.35
CA GLU A 178 30.96 -25.25 15.46
C GLU A 178 31.86 -26.41 15.00
N ALA A 179 31.55 -27.03 13.86
CA ALA A 179 32.37 -28.10 13.30
C ALA A 179 33.77 -27.61 12.85
N GLN A 180 33.87 -26.36 12.35
CA GLN A 180 35.15 -25.76 12.01
C GLN A 180 35.99 -25.47 13.25
N ASP A 181 35.38 -24.97 14.33
CA ASP A 181 36.05 -24.72 15.60
C ASP A 181 36.59 -26.03 16.21
N GLU A 182 35.80 -27.11 16.23
CA GLU A 182 36.28 -28.44 16.66
C GLU A 182 37.46 -28.94 15.81
N ARG A 183 37.43 -28.65 14.50
CA ARG A 183 38.52 -29.03 13.59
C ARG A 183 39.77 -28.21 13.86
N ILE A 184 39.64 -26.92 14.16
CA ILE A 184 40.74 -26.04 14.53
C ILE A 184 41.38 -26.55 15.82
N ASP A 185 40.59 -26.80 16.87
CA ASP A 185 41.09 -27.34 18.14
C ASP A 185 41.87 -28.65 17.95
N ALA A 186 41.35 -29.55 17.12
CA ALA A 186 42.01 -30.81 16.80
C ALA A 186 43.35 -30.62 16.06
N LEU A 187 43.43 -29.64 15.17
CA LEU A 187 44.66 -29.30 14.45
C LEU A 187 45.67 -28.61 15.38
N GLU A 188 45.23 -27.72 16.26
CA GLU A 188 46.08 -27.06 17.25
C GLU A 188 46.75 -28.10 18.16
N LYS A 189 45.98 -29.08 18.65
CA LYS A 189 46.54 -30.18 19.44
C LYS A 189 47.57 -31.01 18.68
N GLN A 190 47.32 -31.33 17.41
CA GLN A 190 48.29 -32.05 16.58
C GLN A 190 49.58 -31.25 16.37
N ILE A 191 49.46 -29.92 16.23
CA ILE A 191 50.61 -29.01 16.13
C ILE A 191 51.42 -29.02 17.43
N GLU A 192 50.78 -28.95 18.59
CA GLU A 192 51.45 -29.03 19.90
C GLU A 192 52.21 -30.35 20.08
N GLU A 193 51.56 -31.48 19.78
CA GLU A 193 52.19 -32.81 19.86
C GLU A 193 53.43 -32.90 18.93
N MET A 194 53.32 -32.37 17.71
CA MET A 194 54.44 -32.34 16.77
C MET A 194 55.58 -31.42 17.24
N GLN A 195 55.26 -30.30 17.88
CA GLN A 195 56.27 -29.40 18.47
C GLN A 195 57.05 -30.07 19.61
N ILE A 196 56.37 -30.86 20.46
CA ILE A 196 57.02 -31.63 21.53
C ILE A 196 58.00 -32.64 20.93
N ILE A 197 57.57 -33.43 19.95
CA ILE A 197 58.43 -34.43 19.28
C ILE A 197 59.67 -33.76 18.65
N LEU A 198 59.50 -32.59 18.02
CA LEU A 198 60.62 -31.84 17.43
C LEU A 198 61.62 -31.37 18.49
N GLN A 199 61.16 -30.91 19.66
CA GLN A 199 62.04 -30.53 20.77
C GLN A 199 62.84 -31.71 21.32
N GLU A 200 62.20 -32.87 21.49
CA GLU A 200 62.86 -34.09 21.95
C GLU A 200 63.95 -34.55 20.96
N LEU A 201 63.70 -34.48 19.66
CA LEU A 201 64.69 -34.82 18.63
C LEU A 201 65.89 -33.86 18.64
N GLN A 202 65.65 -32.55 18.79
CA GLN A 202 66.71 -31.54 18.82
C GLN A 202 67.58 -31.60 20.08
N SER A 203 67.07 -32.18 21.17
CA SER A 203 67.83 -32.33 22.42
C SER A 203 68.58 -33.67 22.53
N ALA A 204 68.42 -34.55 21.53
CA ALA A 204 69.12 -35.83 21.44
C ALA A 204 70.40 -35.78 20.57
N GLU A 205 70.66 -34.67 19.86
CA GLU A 205 71.91 -34.37 19.13
C GLU A 205 72.89 -33.55 19.98
#